data_AF-A0A2R6DT57-F1
#
_entry.id   AF-A0A2R6DT57-F1
#
_cell.length_a   1.000
_cell.length_b   1.000
_cell.length_c   1.000
_cell.angle_alpha   90.00
_cell.angle_beta   90.00
_cell.angle_gamma   90.00
#
_symmetry.space_group_name_H-M   'P 1'
#
loop_
_entity.id
_entity.type
_entity.pdbx_description
1 polymer ?
#
loop_
_entity_poly.entity_id
_entity_poly.type
_entity_poly.pdbx_seq_one_letter_code
_entity_poly.pdbx_strand_id
1 'polypeptide(L)'
;MSYRVEGFDAPVSVDRGSSLLMTGASALTDERLFDAVAPDDGEIAIVITTNAGASRVADELRDRGADPGQLGVIDCTNRKSDVEDVRVRQLSSPGDLTGISLEFAKLLDEEDDPDAVRVGFASVSTALMYTEQRTLFRFLHVFTARISSGDMFGVFTMDPGMHEDKAYNTIRAVFDAEAEATDDGMTSLRGTGFTR
;
A
#
# COMPACT_ATOMS: atom_id res chain seq x y z
N MET A 1 -16.08 -7.82 10.76
CA MET A 1 -15.30 -6.70 11.34
C MET A 1 -14.77 -5.90 10.17
N SER A 2 -14.77 -4.58 10.23
CA SER A 2 -14.27 -3.67 9.19
C SER A 2 -12.96 -3.03 9.64
N TYR A 3 -12.15 -2.54 8.70
CA TYR A 3 -10.99 -1.71 8.99
C TYR A 3 -11.44 -0.27 9.24
N ARG A 4 -10.68 0.47 10.05
CA ARG A 4 -10.84 1.91 10.22
C ARG A 4 -9.69 2.64 9.55
N VAL A 5 -10.04 3.66 8.76
CA VAL A 5 -9.08 4.56 8.14
C VAL A 5 -9.38 5.97 8.61
N GLU A 6 -8.38 6.56 9.27
CA GLU A 6 -8.38 7.97 9.69
C GLU A 6 -7.90 8.87 8.54
N GLY A 7 -8.09 10.18 8.68
CA GLY A 7 -7.59 11.16 7.70
C GLY A 7 -8.58 11.59 6.62
N PHE A 8 -9.81 11.05 6.60
CA PHE A 8 -10.94 11.65 5.90
C PHE A 8 -11.65 12.69 6.79
N ASP A 9 -12.47 13.58 6.20
CA ASP A 9 -13.31 14.54 6.94
C ASP A 9 -14.17 13.90 8.07
N ALA A 10 -14.45 12.59 7.94
CA ALA A 10 -15.05 11.75 8.96
C ALA A 10 -14.40 10.35 8.89
N PRO A 11 -14.30 9.61 10.01
CA PRO A 11 -13.76 8.25 10.01
C PRO A 11 -14.47 7.37 8.98
N VAL A 12 -13.72 6.63 8.18
CA VAL A 12 -14.27 5.73 7.17
C VAL A 12 -14.10 4.29 7.62
N SER A 13 -15.20 3.54 7.59
CA SER A 13 -15.21 2.10 7.75
C SER A 13 -14.98 1.43 6.41
N VAL A 14 -14.03 0.50 6.35
CA VAL A 14 -13.65 -0.21 5.13
C VAL A 14 -13.97 -1.70 5.28
N ASP A 15 -14.68 -2.26 4.30
CA ASP A 15 -14.98 -3.69 4.26
C ASP A 15 -13.70 -4.50 4.11
N ARG A 16 -13.64 -5.68 4.75
CA ARG A 16 -12.52 -6.60 4.59
C ARG A 16 -12.34 -6.98 3.13
N GLY A 17 -11.08 -7.10 2.70
CA GLY A 17 -10.75 -7.44 1.33
C GLY A 17 -10.79 -6.27 0.34
N SER A 18 -10.98 -5.03 0.81
CA SER A 18 -11.06 -3.85 -0.06
C SER A 18 -9.68 -3.30 -0.42
N SER A 19 -9.61 -2.69 -1.60
CA SER A 19 -8.44 -2.00 -2.12
C SER A 19 -8.75 -0.54 -2.47
N LEU A 20 -7.92 0.38 -1.95
CA LEU A 20 -8.01 1.82 -2.14
C LEU A 20 -6.86 2.32 -3.00
N LEU A 21 -7.18 3.03 -4.08
CA LEU A 21 -6.23 3.88 -4.79
C LEU A 21 -6.22 5.28 -4.18
N MET A 22 -5.06 5.71 -3.72
CA MET A 22 -4.81 7.07 -3.25
C MET A 22 -4.08 7.87 -4.33
N THR A 23 -4.66 9.00 -4.72
CA THR A 23 -4.16 9.82 -5.82
C THR A 23 -3.73 11.19 -5.36
N GLY A 24 -2.68 11.74 -5.96
CA GLY A 24 -2.15 13.06 -5.61
C GLY A 24 -0.66 13.15 -5.83
N ALA A 25 -0.05 14.28 -5.45
CA ALA A 25 1.40 14.42 -5.52
C ALA A 25 2.09 13.36 -4.66
N SER A 26 3.14 12.72 -5.19
CA SER A 26 3.78 11.55 -4.56
C SER A 26 4.10 11.74 -3.06
N ALA A 27 4.63 12.89 -2.67
CA ALA A 27 4.97 13.17 -1.27
C ALA A 27 3.73 13.15 -0.36
N LEU A 28 2.60 13.69 -0.80
CA LEU A 28 1.36 13.71 -0.03
C LEU A 28 0.75 12.32 0.05
N THR A 29 0.74 11.57 -1.06
CA THR A 29 0.18 10.23 -1.07
C THR A 29 0.98 9.27 -0.20
N ASP A 30 2.31 9.41 -0.12
CA ASP A 30 3.14 8.56 0.74
C ASP A 30 2.79 8.76 2.22
N GLU A 31 2.72 10.02 2.68
CA GLU A 31 2.34 10.35 4.06
C GLU A 31 0.95 9.80 4.42
N ARG A 32 -0.02 10.01 3.53
CA ARG A 32 -1.40 9.53 3.73
C ARG A 32 -1.50 8.01 3.63
N LEU A 33 -0.65 7.35 2.85
CA LEU A 33 -0.54 5.90 2.86
C LEU A 33 -0.07 5.40 4.22
N PHE A 34 0.96 6.02 4.82
CA PHE A 34 1.43 5.62 6.15
C PHE A 34 0.36 5.80 7.22
N ASP A 35 -0.43 6.88 7.15
CA ASP A 35 -1.60 7.07 8.03
C ASP A 35 -2.61 5.92 7.88
N ALA A 36 -2.91 5.51 6.64
CA ALA A 36 -3.94 4.51 6.36
C ALA A 36 -3.51 3.06 6.70
N VAL A 37 -2.22 2.76 6.59
CA VAL A 37 -1.68 1.40 6.78
C VAL A 37 -1.02 1.20 8.15
N ALA A 38 -0.97 2.21 9.01
CA ALA A 38 -0.54 2.06 10.39
C ALA A 38 -1.39 0.97 11.08
N PRO A 39 -0.76 -0.09 11.62
CA PRO A 39 -1.47 -1.18 12.27
C PRO A 39 -1.92 -0.78 13.69
N ASP A 40 -3.12 -1.20 14.08
CA ASP A 40 -3.55 -1.21 15.48
C ASP A 40 -2.99 -2.45 16.22
N ASP A 41 -3.28 -2.58 17.53
CA ASP A 41 -2.91 -3.76 18.34
C ASP A 41 -3.41 -5.06 17.69
N GLY A 42 -2.52 -6.04 17.51
CA GLY A 42 -2.83 -7.34 16.90
C GLY A 42 -2.91 -7.34 15.37
N GLU A 43 -2.88 -6.17 14.73
CA GLU A 43 -2.75 -6.03 13.29
C GLU A 43 -1.27 -6.01 12.86
N ILE A 44 -1.04 -6.27 11.58
CA ILE A 44 0.28 -6.13 10.95
C ILE A 44 0.19 -5.24 9.71
N ALA A 45 1.31 -4.60 9.37
CA ALA A 45 1.45 -3.79 8.18
C ALA A 45 2.57 -4.32 7.27
N ILE A 46 2.23 -4.63 6.03
CA ILE A 46 3.19 -5.00 4.99
C ILE A 46 3.24 -3.90 3.94
N VAL A 47 4.35 -3.18 3.85
CA VAL A 47 4.53 -2.09 2.88
C VAL A 47 5.52 -2.48 1.80
N ILE A 48 5.05 -2.44 0.56
CA ILE A 48 5.85 -2.55 -0.65
C ILE A 48 6.25 -1.14 -1.07
N THR A 49 7.54 -0.84 -0.97
CA THR A 49 8.07 0.48 -1.33
C THR A 49 8.95 0.40 -2.58
N THR A 50 8.63 1.24 -3.56
CA THR A 50 9.32 1.39 -4.84
C THR A 50 9.97 2.75 -4.98
N ASN A 51 9.63 3.73 -4.13
CA ASN A 51 10.13 5.11 -4.17
C ASN A 51 10.89 5.52 -2.89
N ALA A 52 10.57 4.92 -1.74
CA ALA A 52 11.23 5.14 -0.46
C ALA A 52 12.07 3.90 -0.03
N GLY A 53 13.12 4.11 0.75
CA GLY A 53 13.87 3.00 1.34
C GLY A 53 13.16 2.46 2.59
N ALA A 54 13.46 1.22 2.98
CA ALA A 54 12.80 0.58 4.11
C ALA A 54 12.92 1.35 5.44
N SER A 55 14.04 2.02 5.68
CA SER A 55 14.24 2.82 6.90
C SER A 55 13.19 3.92 7.02
N ARG A 56 12.89 4.65 5.94
CA ARG A 56 11.85 5.69 5.96
C ARG A 56 10.50 5.09 6.30
N VAL A 57 10.12 4.00 5.62
CA VAL A 57 8.82 3.34 5.88
C VAL A 57 8.69 2.90 7.32
N ALA A 58 9.73 2.28 7.87
CA ALA A 58 9.74 1.82 9.26
C ALA A 58 9.66 3.00 10.25
N ASP A 59 10.42 4.06 10.02
CA ASP A 59 10.42 5.23 10.90
C ASP A 59 9.06 5.94 10.88
N GLU A 60 8.46 6.13 9.70
CA GLU A 60 7.13 6.76 9.56
C GLU A 60 6.02 5.96 10.25
N LEU A 61 6.07 4.62 10.20
CA LEU A 61 5.09 3.78 10.88
C LEU A 61 5.32 3.71 12.39
N ARG A 62 6.57 3.73 12.86
CA ARG A 62 6.90 3.85 14.29
C ARG A 62 6.45 5.17 14.88
N ASP A 63 6.63 6.26 14.14
CA ASP A 63 6.16 7.60 14.53
C ASP A 63 4.62 7.64 14.67
N ARG A 64 3.92 6.71 13.99
CA ARG A 64 2.48 6.48 14.09
C ARG A 64 2.09 5.43 15.15
N GLY A 65 3.05 4.93 15.92
CA GLY A 65 2.83 4.04 17.06
C GLY A 65 2.97 2.55 16.77
N ALA A 66 3.37 2.16 15.55
CA ALA A 66 3.53 0.75 15.21
C ALA A 66 4.77 0.14 15.90
N ASP A 67 4.61 -1.06 16.46
CA ASP A 67 5.73 -1.83 16.96
C ASP A 67 6.55 -2.41 15.79
N PRO A 68 7.90 -2.46 15.87
CA PRO A 68 8.73 -3.03 14.80
C PRO A 68 8.33 -4.45 14.38
N GLY A 69 7.90 -5.26 15.36
CA GLY A 69 7.41 -6.62 15.15
C GLY A 69 6.08 -6.71 14.40
N GLN A 70 5.35 -5.62 14.19
CA GLN A 70 4.15 -5.60 13.34
C GLN A 70 4.48 -5.28 11.87
N LEU A 71 5.75 -4.96 11.57
CA LEU A 71 6.14 -4.39 10.28
C LEU A 71 6.85 -5.40 9.38
N GLY A 72 6.34 -5.52 8.16
CA GLY A 72 7.01 -6.13 7.02
C GLY A 72 7.26 -5.09 5.94
N VAL A 73 8.47 -5.03 5.38
CA VAL A 73 8.80 -4.08 4.30
C VAL A 73 9.43 -4.81 3.13
N ILE A 74 8.87 -4.62 1.93
CA ILE A 74 9.47 -5.07 0.67
C ILE A 74 10.07 -3.84 -0.02
N ASP A 75 11.39 -3.70 0.04
CA ASP A 75 12.13 -2.56 -0.50
C ASP A 75 12.63 -2.88 -1.92
N CYS A 76 12.00 -2.25 -2.91
CA CYS A 76 12.36 -2.39 -4.32
C CYS A 76 13.34 -1.32 -4.82
N THR A 77 13.82 -0.42 -3.95
CA THR A 77 14.71 0.68 -4.34
C THR A 77 16.18 0.27 -4.40
N ASN A 78 16.50 -0.96 -3.98
CA ASN A 78 17.85 -1.48 -3.84
C ASN A 78 18.76 -0.61 -2.95
N ARG A 79 18.15 0.17 -2.03
CA ARG A 79 18.88 0.95 -1.04
C ARG A 79 19.25 0.03 0.12
N LYS A 80 20.47 0.19 0.63
CA LYS A 80 20.84 -0.43 1.89
C LYS A 80 20.00 0.18 2.99
N SER A 81 19.37 -0.68 3.76
CA SER A 81 18.56 -0.35 4.91
C SER A 81 19.08 -1.19 6.06
N ASP A 82 19.37 -0.52 7.18
CA ASP A 82 19.65 -1.16 8.45
C ASP A 82 18.54 -0.70 9.38
N VAL A 83 17.56 -1.58 9.59
CA VAL A 83 16.35 -1.29 10.35
C VAL A 83 16.21 -2.40 11.38
N GLU A 84 16.39 -2.04 12.64
CA GLU A 84 16.32 -3.00 13.74
C GLU A 84 14.90 -3.52 13.92
N ASP A 85 14.78 -4.82 14.17
CA ASP A 85 13.55 -5.52 14.54
C ASP A 85 12.38 -5.42 13.52
N VAL A 86 12.65 -4.99 12.29
CA VAL A 86 11.69 -4.96 11.18
C VAL A 86 12.05 -6.00 10.13
N ARG A 87 11.05 -6.73 9.63
CA ARG A 87 11.25 -7.75 8.59
C ARG A 87 11.37 -7.09 7.21
N VAL A 88 12.60 -6.82 6.80
CA VAL A 88 12.88 -6.23 5.47
C VAL A 88 13.19 -7.33 4.45
N ARG A 89 12.60 -7.23 3.26
CA ARG A 89 12.90 -8.02 2.06
C ARG A 89 13.37 -7.08 0.96
N GLN A 90 14.60 -7.23 0.50
CA GLN A 90 15.17 -6.37 -0.55
C GLN A 90 14.99 -7.00 -1.92
N LEU A 91 14.51 -6.20 -2.88
CA LEU A 91 14.41 -6.54 -4.28
C LEU A 91 15.27 -5.59 -5.12
N SER A 92 15.68 -6.09 -6.28
CA SER A 92 16.62 -5.38 -7.15
C SER A 92 15.97 -4.30 -8.02
N SER A 93 14.64 -4.29 -8.14
CA SER A 93 13.91 -3.39 -9.03
C SER A 93 12.44 -3.20 -8.63
N PRO A 94 11.88 -1.98 -8.77
CA PRO A 94 10.44 -1.73 -8.69
C PRO A 94 9.59 -2.52 -9.68
N GLY A 95 10.19 -2.96 -10.79
CA GLY A 95 9.53 -3.77 -11.82
C GLY A 95 9.55 -5.27 -11.55
N ASP A 96 10.15 -5.73 -10.44
CA ASP A 96 10.22 -7.16 -10.08
C ASP A 96 8.90 -7.64 -9.44
N LEU A 97 7.83 -7.65 -10.24
CA LEU A 97 6.47 -7.97 -9.80
C LEU A 97 6.35 -9.42 -9.27
N THR A 98 7.16 -10.33 -9.84
CA THR A 98 7.24 -11.72 -9.36
C THR A 98 7.91 -11.77 -7.99
N GLY A 99 9.04 -11.07 -7.82
CA GLY A 99 9.73 -10.94 -6.53
C GLY A 99 8.82 -10.34 -5.47
N ILE A 100 8.10 -9.26 -5.80
CA ILE A 100 7.12 -8.63 -4.89
C ILE A 100 6.08 -9.66 -4.44
N SER A 101 5.48 -10.41 -5.38
CA SER A 101 4.46 -11.41 -5.05
C SER A 101 4.99 -12.53 -4.14
N LEU A 102 6.21 -12.98 -4.38
CA LEU A 102 6.86 -14.05 -3.64
C LEU A 102 7.23 -13.61 -2.21
N GLU A 103 7.87 -12.45 -2.09
CA GLU A 103 8.26 -11.92 -0.78
C GLU A 103 7.05 -11.50 0.05
N PHE A 104 5.99 -10.99 -0.59
CA PHE A 104 4.71 -10.73 0.08
C PHE A 104 4.10 -12.01 0.65
N ALA A 105 4.15 -13.12 -0.10
CA ALA A 105 3.67 -14.40 0.39
C ALA A 105 4.46 -14.88 1.60
N LYS A 106 5.80 -14.82 1.55
CA LYS A 106 6.66 -15.24 2.65
C LYS A 106 6.41 -14.43 3.93
N LEU A 107 6.30 -13.11 3.80
CA LEU A 107 6.00 -12.25 4.95
C LEU A 107 4.64 -12.59 5.56
N LEU A 108 3.63 -12.87 4.74
CA LEU A 108 2.32 -13.28 5.25
C LEU A 108 2.35 -14.65 5.93
N ASP A 109 3.14 -15.59 5.39
CA ASP A 109 3.30 -16.95 5.95
C ASP A 109 4.12 -16.98 7.26
N GLU A 110 4.86 -15.90 7.57
CA GLU A 110 5.63 -15.75 8.82
C GLU A 110 4.77 -15.30 10.00
N GLU A 111 3.52 -14.91 9.76
CA GLU A 111 2.63 -14.31 10.76
C GLU A 111 1.66 -15.36 11.31
N ASP A 112 1.62 -15.50 12.64
CA ASP A 112 0.77 -16.47 13.33
C ASP A 112 -0.65 -15.92 13.53
N ASP A 113 -1.49 -16.02 12.49
CA ASP A 113 -2.92 -15.68 12.50
C ASP A 113 -3.21 -14.24 13.00
N PRO A 114 -2.72 -13.20 12.29
CA PRO A 114 -2.93 -11.82 12.68
C PRO A 114 -4.42 -11.44 12.63
N ASP A 115 -4.87 -10.53 13.50
CA ASP A 115 -6.27 -10.09 13.56
C ASP A 115 -6.70 -9.42 12.24
N ALA A 116 -5.77 -8.69 11.63
CA ALA A 116 -5.93 -8.02 10.35
C ALA A 116 -4.57 -7.72 9.69
N VAL A 117 -4.56 -7.57 8.35
CA VAL A 117 -3.36 -7.25 7.58
C VAL A 117 -3.61 -6.03 6.71
N ARG A 118 -2.82 -4.98 6.94
CA ARG A 118 -2.79 -3.76 6.13
C ARG A 118 -1.65 -3.84 5.13
N VAL A 119 -1.95 -3.55 3.86
CA VAL A 119 -0.98 -3.65 2.76
C VAL A 119 -0.81 -2.28 2.12
N GLY A 120 0.40 -1.75 2.13
CA GLY A 120 0.75 -0.50 1.44
C GLY A 120 1.55 -0.76 0.17
N PHE A 121 1.26 -0.05 -0.93
CA PHE A 121 2.10 -0.05 -2.13
C PHE A 121 2.44 1.40 -2.53
N ALA A 122 3.67 1.82 -2.23
CA ALA A 122 4.17 3.18 -2.46
C ALA A 122 5.36 3.15 -3.41
N SER A 123 5.24 3.44 -4.71
CA SER A 123 4.04 3.82 -5.46
C SER A 123 3.87 3.00 -6.73
N VAL A 124 2.63 2.91 -7.21
CA VAL A 124 2.27 2.35 -8.52
C VAL A 124 2.92 3.16 -9.66
N SER A 125 3.05 4.48 -9.47
CA SER A 125 3.69 5.37 -10.45
C SER A 125 5.14 5.01 -10.68
N THR A 126 5.87 4.71 -9.61
CA THR A 126 7.25 4.29 -9.73
C THR A 126 7.36 2.91 -10.35
N ALA A 127 6.49 1.95 -10.02
CA ALA A 127 6.49 0.65 -10.70
C ALA A 127 6.28 0.78 -12.22
N LEU A 128 5.40 1.67 -12.68
CA LEU A 128 5.18 1.96 -14.11
C LEU A 128 6.43 2.51 -14.84
N MET A 129 7.38 3.11 -14.13
CA MET A 129 8.65 3.55 -14.73
C MET A 129 9.60 2.38 -15.04
N TYR A 130 9.39 1.22 -14.40
CA TYR A 130 10.27 0.04 -14.52
C TYR A 130 9.57 -1.16 -15.17
N THR A 131 8.27 -1.09 -15.45
CA THR A 131 7.52 -2.17 -16.09
C THR A 131 6.45 -1.65 -17.04
N GLU A 132 6.05 -2.47 -18.00
CA GLU A 132 5.00 -2.10 -18.94
C GLU A 132 3.64 -2.04 -18.24
N GLN A 133 2.83 -1.03 -18.58
CA GLN A 133 1.49 -0.86 -18.04
C GLN A 133 0.62 -2.12 -18.08
N ARG A 134 0.61 -2.85 -19.20
CA ARG A 134 -0.21 -4.07 -19.33
C ARG A 134 0.23 -5.15 -18.34
N THR A 135 1.53 -5.22 -18.08
CA THR A 135 2.10 -6.17 -17.12
C THR A 135 1.78 -5.74 -15.70
N LEU A 136 1.91 -4.45 -15.36
CA LEU A 136 1.54 -3.94 -14.05
C LEU A 136 0.04 -4.09 -13.78
N PHE A 137 -0.83 -3.77 -14.74
CA PHE A 137 -2.27 -3.93 -14.61
C PHE A 137 -2.65 -5.37 -14.26
N ARG A 138 -2.08 -6.36 -14.97
CA ARG A 138 -2.32 -7.79 -14.68
C ARG A 138 -1.84 -8.17 -13.30
N PHE A 139 -0.67 -7.68 -12.89
CA PHE A 139 -0.15 -7.91 -11.55
C PHE A 139 -1.09 -7.32 -10.49
N LEU A 140 -1.43 -6.04 -10.59
CA LEU A 140 -2.32 -5.38 -9.63
C LEU A 140 -3.67 -6.09 -9.56
N HIS A 141 -4.23 -6.51 -10.69
CA HIS A 141 -5.50 -7.25 -10.72
C HIS A 141 -5.44 -8.57 -9.95
N VAL A 142 -4.35 -9.33 -10.09
CA VAL A 142 -4.16 -10.58 -9.31
C VAL A 142 -3.86 -10.27 -7.85
N PHE A 143 -3.10 -9.20 -7.60
CA PHE A 143 -2.67 -8.82 -6.26
C PHE A 143 -3.83 -8.29 -5.42
N THR A 144 -4.70 -7.44 -5.95
CA THR A 144 -5.91 -6.97 -5.27
C THR A 144 -6.92 -8.11 -5.08
N ALA A 145 -7.03 -9.06 -6.03
CA ALA A 145 -7.82 -10.27 -5.81
C ALA A 145 -7.31 -11.11 -4.64
N ARG A 146 -5.97 -11.17 -4.43
CA ARG A 146 -5.38 -11.83 -3.26
C ARG A 146 -5.72 -11.10 -1.96
N ILE A 147 -5.61 -9.77 -1.95
CA ILE A 147 -6.04 -8.90 -0.83
C ILE A 147 -7.48 -9.21 -0.46
N SER A 148 -8.36 -9.23 -1.46
CA SER A 148 -9.77 -9.56 -1.31
C SER A 148 -9.99 -10.96 -0.70
N SER A 149 -9.33 -11.99 -1.25
CA SER A 149 -9.48 -13.36 -0.77
C SER A 149 -8.93 -13.61 0.64
N GLY A 150 -7.98 -12.79 1.08
CA GLY A 150 -7.36 -12.87 2.40
C GLY A 150 -7.98 -11.92 3.43
N ASP A 151 -9.11 -11.28 3.12
CA ASP A 151 -9.76 -10.29 4.00
C ASP A 151 -8.83 -9.12 4.41
N MET A 152 -7.80 -8.84 3.62
CA MET A 152 -6.79 -7.81 3.88
C MET A 152 -7.29 -6.43 3.44
N PHE A 153 -6.66 -5.35 3.92
CA PHE A 153 -6.91 -4.00 3.42
C PHE A 153 -5.71 -3.49 2.62
N GLY A 154 -5.93 -3.12 1.36
CA GLY A 154 -4.88 -2.62 0.47
C GLY A 154 -4.97 -1.11 0.21
N VAL A 155 -3.85 -0.41 0.32
CA VAL A 155 -3.71 1.01 -0.04
C VAL A 155 -2.57 1.19 -1.03
N PHE A 156 -2.86 1.82 -2.16
CA PHE A 156 -1.92 1.98 -3.29
C PHE A 156 -1.80 3.45 -3.64
N THR A 157 -0.60 3.97 -3.85
CA THR A 157 -0.41 5.37 -4.25
C THR A 157 -0.10 5.54 -5.72
N MET A 158 -0.66 6.58 -6.34
CA MET A 158 -0.38 6.94 -7.72
C MET A 158 -0.46 8.46 -7.89
N ASP A 159 0.50 9.03 -8.61
CA ASP A 159 0.47 10.44 -9.01
C ASP A 159 -0.11 10.57 -10.42
N PRO A 160 -1.36 11.04 -10.58
CA PRO A 160 -1.98 11.14 -11.91
C PRO A 160 -1.22 12.09 -12.84
N GLY A 161 -0.48 13.07 -12.30
CA GLY A 161 0.31 14.02 -13.09
C GLY A 161 1.52 13.40 -13.79
N MET A 162 1.91 12.18 -13.40
CA MET A 162 3.00 11.44 -14.02
C MET A 162 2.56 10.58 -15.21
N HIS A 163 1.25 10.47 -15.48
CA HIS A 163 0.72 9.53 -16.49
C HIS A 163 -0.29 10.20 -17.41
N GLU A 164 -0.42 9.65 -18.62
CA GLU A 164 -1.52 10.04 -19.51
C GLU A 164 -2.88 9.57 -18.95
N ASP A 165 -3.95 10.32 -19.22
CA ASP A 165 -5.30 10.01 -18.72
C ASP A 165 -5.73 8.56 -19.00
N LYS A 166 -5.41 8.04 -20.18
CA LYS A 166 -5.76 6.67 -20.55
C LYS A 166 -5.05 5.65 -19.66
N ALA A 167 -3.78 5.93 -19.34
CA ALA A 167 -2.98 5.06 -18.51
C ALA A 167 -3.49 5.04 -17.07
N TYR A 168 -3.73 6.22 -16.53
CA TYR A 168 -4.36 6.41 -15.23
C TYR A 168 -5.72 5.69 -15.13
N ASN A 169 -6.63 5.94 -16.09
CA ASN A 169 -7.96 5.33 -16.10
C ASN A 169 -7.94 3.80 -16.19
N THR A 170 -6.95 3.23 -16.87
CA THR A 170 -6.78 1.78 -16.95
C THR A 170 -6.38 1.20 -15.60
N ILE A 171 -5.41 1.83 -14.93
CA ILE A 171 -4.89 1.35 -13.64
C ILE A 171 -5.92 1.53 -12.52
N ARG A 172 -6.59 2.68 -12.46
CA ARG A 172 -7.56 2.94 -11.38
C ARG A 172 -8.75 1.98 -11.36
N ALA A 173 -9.10 1.40 -12.51
CA ALA A 173 -10.20 0.44 -12.62
C ALA A 173 -9.95 -0.90 -11.90
N VAL A 174 -8.74 -1.14 -11.37
CA VAL A 174 -8.39 -2.34 -10.61
C VAL A 174 -8.87 -2.28 -9.16
N PHE A 175 -9.06 -1.08 -8.63
CA PHE A 175 -9.31 -0.84 -7.20
C PHE A 175 -10.79 -0.64 -6.92
N ASP A 176 -11.21 -0.98 -5.70
CA ASP A 176 -12.61 -0.89 -5.27
C ASP A 176 -13.05 0.56 -5.04
N ALA A 177 -12.11 1.39 -4.57
CA ALA A 177 -12.30 2.81 -4.38
C ALA A 177 -11.07 3.64 -4.72
N GLU A 178 -11.33 4.93 -4.90
CA GLU A 178 -10.35 5.98 -5.16
C GLU A 178 -10.59 7.14 -4.18
N ALA A 179 -9.50 7.67 -3.61
CA ALA A 179 -9.50 8.88 -2.80
C ALA A 179 -8.34 9.79 -3.21
N GLU A 180 -8.52 11.10 -3.07
CA GLU A 180 -7.51 12.10 -3.39
C GLU A 180 -6.82 12.56 -2.11
N ALA A 181 -5.49 12.48 -2.06
CA ALA A 181 -4.65 13.00 -0.99
C ALA A 181 -4.49 14.51 -1.13
N THR A 182 -4.68 15.20 -0.01
CA THR A 182 -4.57 16.65 0.12
C THR A 182 -3.72 16.98 1.35
N ASP A 183 -3.30 18.25 1.46
CA ASP A 183 -2.58 18.74 2.63
C ASP A 183 -3.39 18.51 3.93
N ASP A 184 -4.71 18.66 3.87
CA ASP A 184 -5.61 18.57 5.03
C ASP A 184 -6.10 17.13 5.34
N GLY A 185 -5.78 16.15 4.49
CA GLY A 185 -6.27 14.77 4.65
C GLY A 185 -6.55 14.08 3.32
N MET A 186 -7.59 13.26 3.30
CA MET A 186 -8.11 12.57 2.12
C MET A 186 -9.51 13.08 1.79
N THR A 187 -9.75 13.32 0.50
CA THR A 187 -11.05 13.78 -0.02
C THR A 187 -11.51 12.92 -1.19
N SER A 188 -12.66 13.26 -1.76
CA SER A 188 -13.17 12.68 -3.01
C SER A 188 -13.33 11.15 -3.01
N LEU A 189 -13.52 10.51 -1.84
CA LEU A 189 -13.72 9.06 -1.75
C LEU A 189 -14.90 8.58 -2.62
N ARG A 190 -14.59 7.73 -3.60
CA ARG A 190 -15.56 7.18 -4.56
C ARG A 190 -15.27 5.71 -4.79
N GLY A 191 -16.30 4.87 -4.75
CA GLY A 191 -16.16 3.43 -4.99
C GLY A 191 -17.13 2.60 -4.16
N THR A 192 -16.77 1.35 -3.94
CA THR A 192 -17.50 0.37 -3.13
C THR A 192 -16.61 -0.20 -2.03
N GLY A 193 -17.18 -0.75 -0.96
CA GLY A 193 -16.41 -1.31 0.16
C GLY A 193 -16.03 -0.27 1.22
N PHE A 194 -16.52 0.97 1.11
CA PHE A 194 -16.23 2.05 2.05
C PHE A 194 -17.53 2.72 2.49
N THR A 195 -17.74 2.82 3.80
CA THR A 195 -18.93 3.44 4.41
C THR A 195 -18.48 4.54 5.38
N ARG A 196 -19.08 5.73 5.24
CA ARG A 196 -18.91 6.86 6.17
C ARG A 196 -19.85 6.73 7.37
#